data_AF-A0A972LV38-F1
#
_entry.id   AF-A0A972LV38-F1
#
_cell.length_a   1.000
_cell.length_b   1.000
_cell.length_c   1.000
_cell.angle_alpha   90.00
_cell.angle_beta   90.00
_cell.angle_gamma   90.00
#
_symmetry.space_group_name_H-M   'P 1'
#
loop_
_entity.id
_entity.type
_entity.pdbx_description
1 polymer ?
#
loop_
_entity_poly.entity_id
_entity_poly.type
_entity_poly.pdbx_seq_one_letter_code
_entity_poly.pdbx_strand_id
1 'polypeptide(L)'
;MKTLSASLITFLLGGGLLGGGLCLVSSRAVAIEVTAEQSDQGAIVRIDGELFAEYRTLSQHQPAIWPIIGPTGKPVTRSYPIGPLQKAERDDHPHHHSLWISHQDVNGHDFWAPRDHEKPENERKIIKHLEFSKIASEGNEAVIVARNRWIAGTDGPICEDERTWVFGADEDSRWIDCTIKIIASHGDVTFGDIKDGFFAIRVAGTMKVDAELGGKIVNSRGQTNKGAWAMPAEWVDYSGPVDGETNDETVGIAIFNHPANFQNPCRWHVRNYGLFTANPFGEKDFPPSEIVQGGRTISAGQSLTLRYRVLIHRGDTVEGKVAEGYKKYVAAGPEGILPVILDEDFQHRMDRWASTDREQTKKMWSLESGGHGNNNRVLRVAGASSYEPPHRSPHSIALLKDVVVEDFELTADVQNTNPTAGNHRDLCFFWGYQDPSHFYYVHLGAKPDPHSCQIFIVNDAPRTMITEKKSAGTPWTDEWHKVKVRRNVESGLMEVFFDDMKTPVMTATDKTFTWGRVGIGTFDDNGNFDNIKLRGHVVQSIPASAKLP
;
A
#
# COMPACT_ATOMS: atom_id res chain seq x y z
N MET A 1 46.98 -26.17 18.70
CA MET A 1 47.47 -27.53 18.36
C MET A 1 46.41 -28.56 18.70
N LYS A 2 45.63 -28.98 17.71
CA LYS A 2 45.07 -30.34 17.56
C LYS A 2 44.48 -30.39 16.16
N THR A 3 45.35 -30.83 15.25
CA THR A 3 45.13 -31.05 13.84
C THR A 3 44.45 -32.40 13.59
N LEU A 4 43.78 -32.42 12.44
CA LEU A 4 43.13 -33.47 11.69
C LEU A 4 43.66 -34.92 11.89
N SER A 5 42.72 -35.86 11.81
CA SER A 5 42.96 -37.24 11.39
C SER A 5 42.03 -37.56 10.21
N ALA A 6 42.65 -37.79 9.05
CA ALA A 6 42.02 -38.41 7.90
C ALA A 6 41.97 -39.95 8.09
N SER A 7 40.94 -40.60 7.56
CA SER A 7 41.02 -42.03 7.21
C SER A 7 40.31 -42.28 5.90
N LEU A 8 41.12 -42.83 5.00
CA LEU A 8 40.85 -43.28 3.66
C LEU A 8 40.13 -44.63 3.74
N ILE A 9 38.98 -44.79 3.08
CA ILE A 9 38.44 -46.11 2.74
C ILE A 9 38.22 -46.15 1.23
N THR A 10 39.08 -46.92 0.57
CA THR A 10 38.90 -47.43 -0.78
C THR A 10 37.86 -48.54 -0.75
N PHE A 11 36.81 -48.48 -1.56
CA PHE A 11 36.04 -49.67 -1.93
C PHE A 11 35.69 -49.71 -3.42
N LEU A 12 35.67 -50.95 -3.88
CA LEU A 12 35.73 -51.47 -5.24
C LEU A 12 34.71 -50.91 -6.24
N LEU A 13 35.17 -50.81 -7.49
CA LEU A 13 34.35 -50.85 -8.70
C LEU A 13 33.49 -52.11 -8.74
N GLY A 14 32.17 -51.94 -8.64
CA GLY A 14 31.16 -52.96 -8.94
C GLY A 14 30.01 -52.30 -9.70
N GLY A 15 29.89 -52.62 -10.98
CA GLY A 15 28.81 -52.13 -11.84
C GLY A 15 27.45 -52.60 -11.33
N GLY A 16 26.53 -51.66 -11.21
CA GLY A 16 25.12 -51.91 -10.93
C GLY A 16 24.32 -50.65 -11.23
N LEU A 17 23.39 -50.73 -12.18
CA LEU A 17 22.43 -49.68 -12.48
C LEU A 17 21.69 -49.26 -11.20
N LEU A 18 21.88 -48.03 -10.76
CA LEU A 18 21.09 -47.39 -9.71
C LEU A 18 20.29 -46.26 -10.36
N GLY A 19 18.97 -46.45 -10.40
CA GLY A 19 18.02 -45.40 -10.74
C GLY A 19 18.19 -44.24 -9.77
N GLY A 20 18.59 -43.08 -10.29
CA GLY A 20 18.64 -41.84 -9.55
C GLY A 20 17.23 -41.38 -9.19
N GLY A 21 16.76 -41.77 -8.00
CA GLY A 21 15.67 -41.08 -7.33
C GLY A 21 16.17 -39.70 -6.93
N LEU A 22 15.92 -38.72 -7.78
CA LEU A 22 16.14 -37.31 -7.47
C LEU A 22 15.11 -36.93 -6.38
N CYS A 23 15.51 -37.01 -5.11
CA CYS A 23 14.75 -36.40 -4.03
C CYS A 23 14.81 -34.88 -4.21
N LEU A 24 13.83 -34.34 -4.95
CA LEU A 24 13.51 -32.93 -4.97
C LEU A 24 13.02 -32.55 -3.57
N VAL A 25 13.94 -32.09 -2.72
CA VAL A 25 13.56 -31.32 -1.53
C VAL A 25 13.02 -30.01 -2.06
N SER A 26 11.70 -29.91 -2.20
CA SER A 26 11.03 -28.63 -2.42
C SER A 26 11.25 -27.78 -1.17
N SER A 27 12.24 -26.90 -1.22
CA SER A 27 12.32 -25.80 -0.27
C SER A 27 11.12 -24.91 -0.53
N ARG A 28 10.05 -25.05 0.26
CA ARG A 28 9.05 -23.98 0.37
C ARG A 28 9.83 -22.77 0.89
N ALA A 29 10.05 -21.78 0.04
CA ALA A 29 10.41 -20.45 0.52
C ALA A 29 9.32 -20.05 1.51
N VAL A 30 9.67 -19.93 2.78
CA VAL A 30 8.75 -19.37 3.77
C VAL A 30 8.54 -17.93 3.35
N ALA A 31 7.31 -17.58 2.97
CA ALA A 31 6.97 -16.20 2.65
C ALA A 31 7.15 -15.38 3.93
N ILE A 32 7.83 -14.21 3.81
CA ILE A 32 8.00 -13.26 4.92
C ILE A 32 6.63 -12.94 5.50
N GLU A 33 6.50 -13.07 6.82
CA GLU A 33 5.28 -12.73 7.54
C GLU A 33 5.44 -11.40 8.26
N VAL A 34 4.50 -10.49 8.08
CA VAL A 34 4.44 -9.23 8.81
C VAL A 34 3.16 -9.17 9.63
N THR A 35 3.31 -8.98 10.94
CA THR A 35 2.19 -8.95 11.88
C THR A 35 2.14 -7.64 12.63
N ALA A 36 0.93 -7.19 12.97
CA ALA A 36 0.67 -6.10 13.89
C ALA A 36 -0.33 -6.53 14.97
N GLU A 37 -0.03 -6.18 16.21
CA GLU A 37 -0.85 -6.47 17.38
C GLU A 37 -0.83 -5.27 18.34
N GLN A 38 -1.90 -5.13 19.14
CA GLN A 38 -1.96 -4.06 20.13
C GLN A 38 -0.93 -4.29 21.25
N SER A 39 -0.29 -3.23 21.75
CA SER A 39 0.65 -3.24 22.87
C SER A 39 0.22 -2.26 23.96
N ASP A 40 0.85 -2.34 25.13
CA ASP A 40 0.60 -1.39 26.24
C ASP A 40 0.89 0.07 25.87
N GLN A 41 1.77 0.30 24.88
CA GLN A 41 2.16 1.64 24.42
C GLN A 41 1.44 2.06 23.13
N GLY A 42 0.85 1.10 22.41
CA GLY A 42 0.10 1.34 21.18
C GLY A 42 -0.08 0.08 20.36
N ALA A 43 0.74 -0.11 19.32
CA ALA A 43 0.69 -1.28 18.47
C ALA A 43 2.09 -1.66 17.96
N ILE A 44 2.47 -2.91 18.19
CA ILE A 44 3.77 -3.48 17.82
C ILE A 44 3.65 -4.20 16.48
N VAL A 45 4.67 -4.04 15.64
CA VAL A 45 4.79 -4.65 14.32
C VAL A 45 6.01 -5.55 14.31
N ARG A 46 5.84 -6.78 13.82
CA ARG A 46 6.89 -7.79 13.74
C ARG A 46 7.06 -8.30 12.31
N ILE A 47 8.29 -8.69 11.98
CA ILE A 47 8.63 -9.40 10.75
C ILE A 47 9.20 -10.75 11.18
N ASP A 48 8.57 -11.85 10.77
CA ASP A 48 8.92 -13.22 11.17
C ASP A 48 9.06 -13.38 12.71
N GLY A 49 8.18 -12.71 13.47
CA GLY A 49 8.17 -12.70 14.94
C GLY A 49 9.14 -11.70 15.60
N GLU A 50 10.12 -11.20 14.87
CA GLU A 50 11.11 -10.22 15.37
C GLU A 50 10.58 -8.79 15.29
N LEU A 51 10.95 -7.95 16.25
CA LEU A 51 10.51 -6.55 16.30
C LEU A 51 10.94 -5.79 15.05
N PHE A 52 9.96 -5.20 14.35
CA PHE A 52 10.21 -4.25 13.27
C PHE A 52 10.03 -2.81 13.75
N ALA A 53 8.84 -2.50 14.25
CA ALA A 53 8.48 -1.15 14.66
C ALA A 53 7.38 -1.17 15.72
N GLU A 54 7.19 -0.06 16.43
CA GLU A 54 6.05 0.12 17.33
C GLU A 54 5.45 1.51 17.11
N TYR A 55 4.16 1.55 16.79
CA TYR A 55 3.37 2.78 16.87
C TYR A 55 3.09 3.05 18.35
N ARG A 56 3.54 4.21 18.84
CA ARG A 56 3.30 4.70 20.20
C ARG A 56 2.20 5.73 20.17
N THR A 57 1.16 5.51 20.97
CA THR A 57 0.01 6.42 21.08
C THR A 57 0.37 7.77 21.70
N LEU A 58 1.44 7.80 22.51
CA LEU A 58 1.97 9.01 23.11
C LEU A 58 3.50 8.98 23.21
N SER A 59 4.13 10.04 22.74
CA SER A 59 5.56 10.32 22.82
C SER A 59 5.74 11.81 23.13
N GLN A 60 5.84 12.14 24.42
CA GLN A 60 5.70 13.49 25.01
C GLN A 60 4.36 14.19 24.73
N HIS A 61 4.11 14.58 23.48
CA HIS A 61 2.94 15.39 23.08
C HIS A 61 2.34 14.96 21.73
N GLN A 62 2.74 13.81 21.19
CA GLN A 62 2.26 13.31 19.90
C GLN A 62 2.49 11.80 19.74
N PRO A 63 1.78 11.11 18.83
CA PRO A 63 2.12 9.74 18.45
C PRO A 63 3.41 9.71 17.62
N ALA A 64 4.14 8.61 17.71
CA ALA A 64 5.38 8.39 16.97
C ALA A 64 5.61 6.90 16.69
N ILE A 65 6.41 6.57 15.67
CA ILE A 65 6.87 5.19 15.43
C ILE A 65 8.29 5.04 15.96
N TRP A 66 8.46 4.24 17.01
CA TRP A 66 9.76 3.92 17.61
C TRP A 66 9.70 2.65 18.47
N PRO A 67 10.73 1.78 18.43
CA PRO A 67 11.91 1.86 17.55
C PRO A 67 11.57 1.56 16.09
N ILE A 68 12.52 1.76 15.18
CA ILE A 68 12.45 1.24 13.80
C ILE A 68 13.70 0.41 13.58
N ILE A 69 13.52 -0.88 13.31
CA ILE A 69 14.59 -1.86 13.13
C ILE A 69 14.79 -2.13 11.64
N GLY A 70 16.03 -1.95 11.16
CA GLY A 70 16.40 -2.15 9.77
C GLY A 70 16.63 -3.62 9.39
N PRO A 71 16.94 -3.88 8.10
CA PRO A 71 17.16 -5.25 7.58
C PRO A 71 18.37 -5.96 8.22
N THR A 72 19.28 -5.24 8.88
CA THR A 72 20.40 -5.82 9.66
C THR A 72 20.03 -6.19 11.10
N GLY A 73 18.77 -5.97 11.53
CA GLY A 73 18.35 -6.19 12.91
C GLY A 73 18.78 -5.08 13.88
N LYS A 74 19.36 -3.98 13.38
CA LYS A 74 19.78 -2.82 14.17
C LYS A 74 18.77 -1.67 14.08
N PRO A 75 18.63 -0.84 15.13
CA PRO A 75 17.80 0.35 15.07
C PRO A 75 18.39 1.39 14.10
N VAL A 76 17.54 1.98 13.26
CA VAL A 76 17.96 2.94 12.21
C VAL A 76 17.58 4.39 12.53
N THR A 77 16.76 4.60 13.56
CA THR A 77 16.40 5.92 14.08
C THR A 77 17.04 6.20 15.44
N ARG A 78 17.13 7.49 15.78
CA ARG A 78 17.63 7.95 17.07
C ARG A 78 16.80 7.37 18.23
N SER A 79 17.49 6.97 19.29
CA SER A 79 16.91 6.49 20.55
C SER A 79 16.37 7.64 21.41
N TYR A 80 17.21 8.63 21.76
CA TYR A 80 16.76 9.80 22.53
C TYR A 80 15.74 10.65 21.75
N PRO A 81 14.67 11.18 22.40
CA PRO A 81 14.39 11.14 23.84
C PRO A 81 13.45 9.99 24.27
N ILE A 82 12.99 9.16 23.33
CA ILE A 82 12.02 8.10 23.62
C ILE A 82 12.68 6.97 24.43
N GLY A 83 13.87 6.56 23.97
CA GLY A 83 14.75 5.62 24.63
C GLY A 83 15.98 6.29 25.25
N PRO A 84 16.93 5.48 25.76
CA PRO A 84 18.15 5.99 26.38
C PRO A 84 19.05 6.71 25.38
N LEU A 85 19.82 7.69 25.88
CA LEU A 85 20.83 8.41 25.10
C LEU A 85 21.96 7.47 24.66
N GLN A 86 22.23 7.41 23.35
CA GLN A 86 23.33 6.60 22.78
C GLN A 86 24.63 7.42 22.61
N LYS A 87 25.77 6.73 22.48
CA LYS A 87 27.11 7.36 22.39
C LYS A 87 27.24 8.39 21.26
N ALA A 88 26.64 8.14 20.09
CA ALA A 88 26.69 9.05 18.93
C ALA A 88 25.55 10.10 18.93
N GLU A 89 24.70 10.09 19.96
CA GLU A 89 23.58 11.02 20.12
C GLU A 89 23.96 12.17 21.07
N ARG A 90 23.17 13.25 21.01
CA ARG A 90 23.21 14.35 21.99
C ARG A 90 21.88 14.37 22.72
N ASP A 91 21.73 15.17 23.76
CA ASP A 91 20.47 15.42 24.47
C ASP A 91 19.76 16.68 23.94
N ASP A 92 19.92 16.95 22.65
CA ASP A 92 19.36 18.10 21.95
C ASP A 92 18.04 17.78 21.25
N HIS A 93 17.24 18.82 20.96
CA HIS A 93 15.97 18.70 20.24
C HIS A 93 15.06 17.59 20.83
N PRO A 94 14.65 17.71 22.11
CA PRO A 94 13.81 16.70 22.77
C PRO A 94 12.41 16.56 22.16
N HIS A 95 12.09 17.29 21.10
CA HIS A 95 10.85 17.20 20.34
C HIS A 95 11.00 16.40 19.04
N HIS A 96 12.16 15.79 18.76
CA HIS A 96 12.35 14.89 17.62
C HIS A 96 12.16 13.42 18.04
N HIS A 97 11.05 12.82 17.63
CA HIS A 97 10.58 11.53 18.14
C HIS A 97 10.60 10.42 17.07
N SER A 98 11.80 9.97 16.66
CA SER A 98 11.97 8.89 15.68
C SER A 98 11.28 9.19 14.34
N LEU A 99 10.11 8.62 14.03
CA LEU A 99 9.25 8.96 12.90
C LEU A 99 7.93 9.54 13.43
N TRP A 100 7.63 10.80 13.07
CA TRP A 100 6.47 11.54 13.58
C TRP A 100 5.90 12.49 12.54
N ILE A 101 4.70 13.02 12.83
CA ILE A 101 4.01 14.01 12.00
C ILE A 101 3.59 15.17 12.89
N SER A 102 4.13 16.36 12.61
CA SER A 102 3.80 17.59 13.33
C SER A 102 4.11 18.82 12.48
N HIS A 103 3.71 20.00 12.95
CA HIS A 103 3.95 21.27 12.27
C HIS A 103 4.09 22.43 13.27
N GLN A 104 4.97 23.38 12.98
CA GLN A 104 5.24 24.52 13.86
C GLN A 104 4.15 25.58 13.86
N ASP A 105 3.32 25.63 12.82
CA ASP A 105 2.23 26.60 12.73
C ASP A 105 0.95 25.92 12.24
N VAL A 106 0.04 25.60 13.16
CA VAL A 106 -1.32 25.18 12.84
C VAL A 106 -2.30 26.12 13.53
N ASN A 107 -2.99 26.96 12.75
CA ASN A 107 -3.82 28.06 13.24
C ASN A 107 -3.08 28.99 14.23
N GLY A 108 -1.78 29.21 14.06
CA GLY A 108 -0.95 30.02 14.97
C GLY A 108 -0.39 29.27 16.18
N HIS A 109 -0.64 27.95 16.29
CA HIS A 109 -0.14 27.12 17.39
C HIS A 109 1.00 26.20 16.97
N ASP A 110 2.09 26.24 17.75
CA ASP A 110 3.23 25.35 17.61
C ASP A 110 2.98 23.96 18.22
N PHE A 111 2.89 22.94 17.38
CA PHE A 111 2.88 21.52 17.75
C PHE A 111 4.23 20.82 17.53
N TRP A 112 5.18 21.48 16.85
CA TRP A 112 6.50 20.93 16.54
C TRP A 112 7.42 20.98 17.75
N ALA A 113 7.45 22.13 18.43
CA ALA A 113 8.20 22.35 19.66
C ALA A 113 7.34 23.23 20.60
N PRO A 114 6.25 22.68 21.18
CA PRO A 114 5.25 23.47 21.89
C PRO A 114 5.78 24.25 23.10
N ARG A 115 6.95 23.84 23.65
CA ARG A 115 7.69 24.49 24.75
C ARG A 115 6.82 24.81 25.98
N ASP A 116 5.84 23.96 26.24
CA ASP A 116 4.84 24.13 27.31
C ASP A 116 4.93 23.05 28.39
N HIS A 117 6.07 22.35 28.49
CA HIS A 117 6.34 21.31 29.48
C HIS A 117 6.23 21.79 30.94
N GLU A 118 6.29 23.09 31.20
CA GLU A 118 6.07 23.68 32.53
C GLU A 118 4.58 23.88 32.86
N LYS A 119 3.69 23.85 31.86
CA LYS A 119 2.23 24.03 32.06
C LYS A 119 1.58 22.76 32.62
N PRO A 120 0.41 22.87 33.27
CA PRO A 120 -0.44 21.73 33.58
C PRO A 120 -0.78 20.90 32.33
N GLU A 121 -0.88 19.58 32.46
CA GLU A 121 -1.08 18.66 31.32
C GLU A 121 -2.32 19.02 30.48
N ASN A 122 -3.42 19.44 31.12
CA ASN A 122 -4.66 19.85 30.48
C ASN A 122 -4.58 21.20 29.74
N GLU A 123 -3.47 21.93 29.86
CA GLU A 123 -3.22 23.21 29.18
C GLU A 123 -2.14 23.09 28.09
N ARG A 124 -1.55 21.90 27.93
CA ARG A 124 -0.51 21.65 26.92
C ARG A 124 -1.11 21.39 25.55
N LYS A 125 -0.37 21.79 24.52
CA LYS A 125 -0.69 21.44 23.14
C LYS A 125 -0.30 20.00 22.89
N ILE A 126 -1.19 19.24 22.27
CA ILE A 126 -1.01 17.81 22.07
C ILE A 126 -1.69 17.35 20.79
N ILE A 127 -1.02 16.47 20.05
CA ILE A 127 -1.67 15.61 19.07
C ILE A 127 -2.08 14.35 19.83
N LYS A 128 -3.35 14.27 20.22
CA LYS A 128 -3.87 13.20 21.07
C LYS A 128 -4.33 12.03 20.20
N HIS A 129 -3.75 10.85 20.41
CA HIS A 129 -4.31 9.60 19.88
C HIS A 129 -5.72 9.37 20.47
N LEU A 130 -6.68 9.05 19.61
CA LEU A 130 -8.05 8.76 19.99
C LEU A 130 -8.32 7.26 20.04
N GLU A 131 -8.06 6.57 18.92
CA GLU A 131 -8.33 5.14 18.76
C GLU A 131 -7.53 4.54 17.60
N PHE A 132 -7.35 3.22 17.64
CA PHE A 132 -7.08 2.42 16.45
C PHE A 132 -8.41 1.99 15.83
N SER A 133 -8.71 2.45 14.63
CA SER A 133 -9.89 1.98 13.87
C SER A 133 -9.62 0.66 13.16
N LYS A 134 -8.35 0.29 12.96
CA LYS A 134 -7.95 -1.00 12.40
C LYS A 134 -6.53 -1.39 12.83
N ILE A 135 -6.35 -2.65 13.20
CA ILE A 135 -5.05 -3.34 13.25
C ILE A 135 -5.26 -4.68 12.54
N ALA A 136 -4.49 -4.96 11.49
CA ALA A 136 -4.64 -6.17 10.69
C ALA A 136 -3.29 -6.60 10.11
N SER A 137 -3.17 -7.90 9.85
CA SER A 137 -1.98 -8.53 9.27
C SER A 137 -2.41 -9.40 8.09
N GLU A 138 -1.69 -9.34 6.97
CA GLU A 138 -1.95 -10.18 5.80
C GLU A 138 -0.64 -10.45 5.04
N GLY A 139 -0.15 -11.69 5.14
CA GLY A 139 1.05 -12.12 4.42
C GLY A 139 2.27 -11.28 4.81
N ASN A 140 2.88 -10.62 3.82
CA ASN A 140 4.07 -9.81 4.01
C ASN A 140 3.78 -8.34 4.37
N GLU A 141 2.55 -8.02 4.77
CA GLU A 141 2.16 -6.67 5.17
C GLU A 141 1.26 -6.64 6.42
N ALA A 142 1.37 -5.57 7.19
CA ALA A 142 0.47 -5.27 8.30
C ALA A 142 -0.01 -3.81 8.25
N VAL A 143 -1.26 -3.57 8.65
CA VAL A 143 -1.92 -2.26 8.57
C VAL A 143 -2.36 -1.80 9.96
N ILE A 144 -2.06 -0.55 10.29
CA ILE A 144 -2.56 0.15 11.47
C ILE A 144 -3.27 1.42 10.99
N VAL A 145 -4.55 1.59 11.32
CA VAL A 145 -5.29 2.85 11.09
C VAL A 145 -5.58 3.49 12.44
N ALA A 146 -5.12 4.73 12.62
CA ALA A 146 -5.25 5.48 13.87
C ALA A 146 -5.89 6.85 13.64
N ARG A 147 -6.79 7.24 14.54
CA ARG A 147 -7.38 8.59 14.57
C ARG A 147 -6.74 9.42 15.67
N ASN A 148 -6.45 10.69 15.35
CA ASN A 148 -5.80 11.63 16.26
C ASN A 148 -6.51 12.98 16.24
N ARG A 149 -6.39 13.74 17.33
CA ARG A 149 -6.95 15.09 17.47
C ARG A 149 -5.87 16.07 17.89
N TRP A 150 -5.78 17.20 17.19
CA TRP A 150 -4.86 18.27 17.50
C TRP A 150 -5.55 19.23 18.46
N ILE A 151 -4.99 19.42 19.65
CA ILE A 151 -5.56 20.23 20.74
C ILE A 151 -4.59 21.37 21.05
N ALA A 152 -5.03 22.61 20.90
CA ALA A 152 -4.26 23.83 21.10
C ALA A 152 -4.26 24.30 22.56
N GLY A 153 -4.05 23.39 23.52
CA GLY A 153 -4.15 23.69 24.95
C GLY A 153 -5.56 24.14 25.34
N THR A 154 -5.67 25.27 26.04
CA THR A 154 -6.96 25.83 26.50
C THR A 154 -7.89 26.29 25.37
N ASP A 155 -7.34 26.54 24.18
CA ASP A 155 -8.13 26.95 23.01
C ASP A 155 -8.91 25.78 22.40
N GLY A 156 -8.63 24.56 22.87
CA GLY A 156 -9.39 23.37 22.53
C GLY A 156 -8.96 22.70 21.23
N PRO A 157 -9.79 21.78 20.71
CA PRO A 157 -9.46 21.04 19.50
C PRO A 157 -9.55 21.90 18.23
N ILE A 158 -8.59 21.74 17.32
CA ILE A 158 -8.50 22.51 16.07
C ILE A 158 -8.74 21.65 14.82
N CYS A 159 -8.32 20.39 14.84
CA CYS A 159 -8.52 19.46 13.72
C CYS A 159 -8.38 18.01 14.18
N GLU A 160 -8.77 17.08 13.32
CA GLU A 160 -8.50 15.66 13.47
C GLU A 160 -7.68 15.16 12.29
N ASP A 161 -6.94 14.08 12.48
CA ASP A 161 -6.33 13.33 11.38
C ASP A 161 -6.63 11.84 11.50
N GLU A 162 -6.70 11.17 10.35
CA GLU A 162 -6.67 9.72 10.24
C GLU A 162 -5.36 9.32 9.55
N ARG A 163 -4.63 8.37 10.13
CA ARG A 163 -3.36 7.87 9.61
C ARG A 163 -3.49 6.39 9.32
N THR A 164 -3.30 6.00 8.07
CA THR A 164 -3.11 4.61 7.66
C THR A 164 -1.62 4.36 7.54
N TRP A 165 -1.12 3.46 8.37
CA TRP A 165 0.25 2.96 8.34
C TRP A 165 0.26 1.56 7.76
N VAL A 166 1.05 1.33 6.72
CA VAL A 166 1.27 -0.02 6.19
C VAL A 166 2.73 -0.39 6.30
N PHE A 167 2.98 -1.49 6.98
CA PHE A 167 4.30 -2.03 7.23
C PHE A 167 4.48 -3.23 6.31
N GLY A 168 5.61 -3.31 5.63
CA GLY A 168 5.92 -4.48 4.83
C GLY A 168 7.42 -4.73 4.73
N ALA A 169 7.76 -5.91 4.22
CA ALA A 169 9.14 -6.29 4.01
C ALA A 169 9.31 -7.23 2.82
N ASP A 170 10.53 -7.21 2.28
CA ASP A 170 11.09 -8.26 1.45
C ASP A 170 12.46 -8.68 2.05
N GLU A 171 13.21 -9.51 1.33
CA GLU A 171 14.48 -10.07 1.81
C GLU A 171 15.52 -9.00 2.15
N ASP A 172 15.52 -7.88 1.42
CA ASP A 172 16.57 -6.86 1.47
C ASP A 172 16.09 -5.53 2.08
N SER A 173 14.78 -5.33 2.18
CA SER A 173 14.20 -4.05 2.55
C SER A 173 12.97 -4.17 3.43
N ARG A 174 12.68 -3.09 4.13
CA ARG A 174 11.47 -2.89 4.94
C ARG A 174 10.86 -1.56 4.53
N TRP A 175 9.55 -1.44 4.58
CA TRP A 175 8.89 -0.17 4.31
C TRP A 175 7.79 0.15 5.32
N ILE A 176 7.57 1.45 5.49
CA ILE A 176 6.46 2.02 6.26
C ILE A 176 5.78 3.04 5.36
N ASP A 177 4.62 2.69 4.84
CA ASP A 177 3.75 3.63 4.13
C ASP A 177 2.89 4.39 5.13
N CYS A 178 2.66 5.67 4.83
CA CYS A 178 1.79 6.55 5.59
C CYS A 178 0.88 7.30 4.64
N THR A 179 -0.43 7.09 4.79
CA THR A 179 -1.45 7.98 4.26
C THR A 179 -2.04 8.75 5.44
N ILE A 180 -1.88 10.06 5.45
CA ILE A 180 -2.50 10.94 6.45
C ILE A 180 -3.58 11.80 5.80
N LYS A 181 -4.80 11.72 6.34
CA LYS A 181 -5.93 12.57 5.98
C LYS A 181 -6.20 13.54 7.13
N ILE A 182 -5.84 14.80 6.92
CA ILE A 182 -6.09 15.90 7.86
C ILE A 182 -7.50 16.42 7.59
N ILE A 183 -8.35 16.49 8.62
CA ILE A 183 -9.76 16.85 8.54
C ILE A 183 -9.98 18.14 9.33
N ALA A 184 -10.50 19.17 8.66
CA ALA A 184 -10.88 20.45 9.25
C ALA A 184 -12.19 20.31 10.06
N SER A 185 -12.13 19.51 11.13
CA SER A 185 -13.28 19.07 11.93
C SER A 185 -13.78 20.12 12.94
N HIS A 186 -12.98 21.15 13.24
CA HIS A 186 -13.28 22.17 14.25
C HIS A 186 -13.15 23.59 13.68
N GLY A 187 -13.58 23.77 12.43
CA GLY A 187 -13.44 25.01 11.67
C GLY A 187 -12.31 24.95 10.63
N ASP A 188 -11.98 26.08 10.02
CA ASP A 188 -10.87 26.17 9.08
C ASP A 188 -9.54 25.83 9.78
N VAL A 189 -8.68 25.09 9.07
CA VAL A 189 -7.36 24.70 9.57
C VAL A 189 -6.31 25.20 8.60
N THR A 190 -5.41 26.06 9.09
CA THR A 190 -4.32 26.65 8.32
C THR A 190 -3.00 26.10 8.82
N PHE A 191 -2.26 25.43 7.93
CA PHE A 191 -0.86 25.14 8.09
C PHE A 191 -0.06 26.34 7.57
N GLY A 192 0.76 26.94 8.43
CA GLY A 192 1.54 28.13 8.10
C GLY A 192 2.68 27.85 7.11
N ASP A 193 3.17 28.91 6.48
CA ASP A 193 4.32 28.84 5.58
C ASP A 193 5.64 28.88 6.39
N ILE A 194 6.06 27.72 6.90
CA ILE A 194 7.20 27.59 7.82
C ILE A 194 7.97 26.28 7.60
N LYS A 195 9.30 26.30 7.79
CA LYS A 195 10.18 25.14 7.48
C LYS A 195 10.04 23.95 8.45
N ASP A 196 9.55 24.17 9.66
CA ASP A 196 9.49 23.14 10.71
C ASP A 196 8.19 22.33 10.61
N GLY A 197 8.28 21.21 9.88
CA GLY A 197 7.20 20.29 9.51
C GLY A 197 7.66 19.40 8.35
N PHE A 198 6.87 18.48 7.79
CA PHE A 198 5.59 17.96 8.30
C PHE A 198 5.73 16.47 8.64
N PHE A 199 6.13 15.64 7.66
CA PHE A 199 6.42 14.22 7.84
C PHE A 199 7.92 14.05 8.10
N ALA A 200 8.28 13.65 9.32
CA ALA A 200 9.64 13.83 9.84
C ALA A 200 10.22 12.55 10.42
N ILE A 201 11.50 12.32 10.16
CA ILE A 201 12.30 11.27 10.79
C ILE A 201 13.60 11.83 11.37
N ARG A 202 14.10 11.20 12.45
CA ARG A 202 15.42 11.46 13.03
C ARG A 202 16.26 10.19 12.95
N VAL A 203 17.25 10.17 12.06
CA VAL A 203 18.13 9.00 11.84
C VAL A 203 19.00 8.70 13.06
N ALA A 204 19.51 7.47 13.15
CA ALA A 204 20.44 7.05 14.19
C ALA A 204 21.65 7.98 14.29
N GLY A 205 22.20 8.14 15.50
CA GLY A 205 23.31 9.06 15.73
C GLY A 205 24.55 8.78 14.88
N THR A 206 24.79 7.52 14.54
CA THR A 206 25.90 7.07 13.69
C THR A 206 25.73 7.40 12.21
N MET A 207 24.49 7.60 11.74
CA MET A 207 24.16 7.92 10.35
C MET A 207 24.20 9.43 10.05
N LYS A 208 24.41 10.28 11.06
CA LYS A 208 24.50 11.74 10.87
C LYS A 208 25.75 12.07 10.06
N VAL A 209 25.61 13.00 9.11
CA VAL A 209 26.76 13.54 8.35
C VAL A 209 27.76 14.21 9.30
N ASP A 210 27.27 14.92 10.32
CA ASP A 210 28.12 15.62 11.29
C ASP A 210 28.66 14.73 12.43
N ALA A 211 28.30 13.44 12.46
CA ALA A 211 29.00 12.47 13.30
C ALA A 211 30.37 12.09 12.70
N GLU A 212 30.60 12.38 11.42
CA GLU A 212 31.84 12.05 10.69
C GLU A 212 32.15 10.54 10.69
N LEU A 213 31.11 9.71 10.80
CA LEU A 213 31.20 8.24 10.77
C LEU A 213 30.83 7.65 9.40
N GLY A 214 30.66 8.47 8.35
CA GLY A 214 30.31 8.01 7.00
C GLY A 214 28.86 8.24 6.59
N GLY A 215 28.06 8.93 7.41
CA GLY A 215 26.70 9.34 7.07
C GLY A 215 26.65 10.24 5.83
N LYS A 216 25.65 10.02 4.95
CA LYS A 216 25.47 10.74 3.69
C LYS A 216 24.00 11.01 3.42
N ILE A 217 23.71 12.17 2.84
CA ILE A 217 22.38 12.54 2.34
C ILE A 217 22.47 12.63 0.82
N VAL A 218 21.50 12.02 0.13
CA VAL A 218 21.34 12.11 -1.33
C VAL A 218 19.86 12.35 -1.65
N ASN A 219 19.55 13.21 -2.61
CA ASN A 219 18.19 13.35 -3.11
C ASN A 219 18.05 12.89 -4.56
N SER A 220 16.80 12.78 -5.02
CA SER A 220 16.46 12.33 -6.37
C SER A 220 17.04 13.16 -7.50
N ARG A 221 17.54 14.37 -7.20
CA ARG A 221 18.12 15.32 -8.16
C ARG A 221 19.63 15.44 -8.05
N GLY A 222 20.26 14.54 -7.29
CA GLY A 222 21.72 14.43 -7.17
C GLY A 222 22.36 15.44 -6.22
N GLN A 223 21.59 16.26 -5.49
CA GLN A 223 22.15 17.08 -4.43
C GLN A 223 22.48 16.22 -3.21
N THR A 224 23.52 16.62 -2.49
CA THR A 224 24.03 15.86 -1.33
C THR A 224 24.24 16.74 -0.11
N ASN A 225 24.12 16.13 1.07
CA ASN A 225 24.40 16.75 2.37
C ASN A 225 23.73 18.12 2.52
N LYS A 226 24.48 19.17 2.90
CA LYS A 226 23.97 20.55 3.01
C LYS A 226 23.32 21.06 1.72
N GLY A 227 23.78 20.60 0.56
CA GLY A 227 23.24 20.99 -0.74
C GLY A 227 21.85 20.42 -1.02
N ALA A 228 21.42 19.39 -0.29
CA ALA A 228 20.06 18.85 -0.39
C ALA A 228 19.04 19.65 0.44
N TRP A 229 19.48 20.52 1.36
CA TRP A 229 18.59 21.34 2.17
C TRP A 229 17.76 22.29 1.30
N ALA A 230 16.46 22.37 1.58
CA ALA A 230 15.50 23.26 0.93
C ALA A 230 15.28 23.02 -0.57
N MET A 231 15.88 21.97 -1.13
CA MET A 231 15.73 21.64 -2.54
C MET A 231 14.47 20.82 -2.76
N PRO A 232 13.66 21.12 -3.79
CA PRO A 232 12.55 20.26 -4.19
C PRO A 232 13.09 18.95 -4.77
N ALA A 233 12.56 17.81 -4.30
CA ALA A 233 12.96 16.48 -4.74
C ALA A 233 11.82 15.46 -4.54
N GLU A 234 11.76 14.45 -5.39
CA GLU A 234 10.77 13.38 -5.34
C GLU A 234 11.01 12.43 -4.14
N TRP A 235 12.27 12.28 -3.76
CA TRP A 235 12.71 11.54 -2.58
C TRP A 235 14.06 12.06 -2.08
N VAL A 236 14.34 11.79 -0.80
CA VAL A 236 15.66 11.96 -0.17
C VAL A 236 16.00 10.66 0.55
N ASP A 237 17.28 10.33 0.62
CA ASP A 237 17.85 9.19 1.32
C ASP A 237 18.96 9.64 2.29
N TYR A 238 18.98 9.02 3.46
CA TYR A 238 20.05 9.10 4.45
C TYR A 238 20.64 7.70 4.61
N SER A 239 21.92 7.53 4.27
CA SER A 239 22.64 6.27 4.41
C SER A 239 23.86 6.41 5.31
N GLY A 240 24.19 5.37 6.08
CA GLY A 240 25.38 5.34 6.92
C GLY A 240 25.45 4.09 7.81
N PRO A 241 26.51 3.96 8.62
CA PRO A 241 26.64 2.82 9.53
C PRO A 241 25.66 2.90 10.69
N VAL A 242 25.16 1.75 11.15
CA VAL A 242 24.26 1.63 12.31
C VAL A 242 24.92 1.04 13.56
N ASP A 243 26.11 0.45 13.42
CA ASP A 243 26.89 -0.11 14.54
C ASP A 243 28.05 0.81 15.02
N GLY A 244 28.41 1.82 14.22
CA GLY A 244 29.43 2.81 14.56
C GLY A 244 30.88 2.30 14.57
N GLU A 245 31.13 1.05 14.17
CA GLU A 245 32.47 0.43 14.24
C GLU A 245 33.00 -0.01 12.86
N THR A 246 32.13 -0.33 11.89
CA THR A 246 32.55 -0.70 10.52
C THR A 246 31.56 -0.20 9.45
N ASN A 247 32.02 -0.08 8.20
CA ASN A 247 31.13 0.23 7.05
C ASN A 247 30.35 -1.01 6.57
N ASP A 248 30.58 -2.18 7.17
CA ASP A 248 30.05 -3.47 6.69
C ASP A 248 28.53 -3.61 6.97
N GLU A 249 27.97 -2.78 7.84
CA GLU A 249 26.52 -2.68 8.11
C GLU A 249 25.94 -1.33 7.68
N THR A 250 26.28 -0.83 6.48
CA THR A 250 25.63 0.37 5.93
C THR A 250 24.14 0.09 5.64
N VAL A 251 23.27 0.98 6.16
CA VAL A 251 21.83 0.94 5.93
C VAL A 251 21.38 2.33 5.50
N GLY A 252 20.36 2.40 4.65
CA GLY A 252 19.70 3.65 4.26
C GLY A 252 18.25 3.75 4.73
N ILE A 253 17.82 4.99 4.93
CA ILE A 253 16.43 5.38 5.14
C ILE A 253 16.10 6.43 4.08
N ALA A 254 15.20 6.09 3.16
CA ALA A 254 14.65 7.01 2.19
C ALA A 254 13.20 7.36 2.51
N ILE A 255 12.82 8.63 2.29
CA ILE A 255 11.42 9.07 2.32
C ILE A 255 11.01 9.41 0.89
N PHE A 256 9.90 8.84 0.44
CA PHE A 256 9.29 9.08 -0.86
C PHE A 256 8.10 10.01 -0.72
N ASN A 257 8.11 11.12 -1.46
CA ASN A 257 6.93 11.99 -1.59
C ASN A 257 6.06 11.51 -2.75
N HIS A 258 4.79 11.19 -2.50
CA HIS A 258 3.89 10.75 -3.55
C HIS A 258 3.55 11.91 -4.52
N PRO A 259 3.48 11.67 -5.84
CA PRO A 259 3.18 12.73 -6.82
C PRO A 259 1.82 13.40 -6.66
N ALA A 260 0.86 12.71 -6.06
CA ALA A 260 -0.48 13.25 -5.74
C ALA A 260 -0.51 14.18 -4.51
N ASN A 261 0.61 14.36 -3.80
CA ASN A 261 0.66 15.29 -2.68
C ASN A 261 0.61 16.74 -3.18
N PHE A 262 0.00 17.61 -2.37
CA PHE A 262 0.11 19.06 -2.55
C PHE A 262 1.58 19.48 -2.60
N GLN A 263 1.88 20.45 -3.47
CA GLN A 263 3.25 20.94 -3.74
C GLN A 263 4.25 19.81 -4.04
N ASN A 264 3.91 18.89 -4.94
CA ASN A 264 4.86 17.89 -5.40
C ASN A 264 5.75 18.39 -6.56
N PRO A 265 7.07 18.14 -6.54
CA PRO A 265 7.82 17.63 -5.39
C PRO A 265 7.94 18.69 -4.30
N CYS A 266 7.74 18.28 -3.05
CA CYS A 266 7.86 19.20 -1.92
C CYS A 266 9.33 19.52 -1.65
N ARG A 267 9.56 20.58 -0.88
CA ARG A 267 10.90 20.88 -0.37
C ARG A 267 11.19 20.10 0.90
N TRP A 268 12.49 19.96 1.18
CA TRP A 268 12.99 19.09 2.24
C TRP A 268 13.76 19.87 3.31
N HIS A 269 13.34 19.76 4.57
CA HIS A 269 14.09 20.29 5.70
C HIS A 269 15.11 19.25 6.20
N VAL A 270 16.13 18.99 5.39
CA VAL A 270 17.20 18.04 5.72
C VAL A 270 18.37 18.73 6.40
N ARG A 271 18.98 18.04 7.37
CA ARG A 271 20.09 18.54 8.18
C ARG A 271 21.16 17.47 8.38
N ASN A 272 22.42 17.91 8.35
CA ASN A 272 23.58 17.05 8.63
C ASN A 272 23.54 16.41 10.01
N TYR A 273 22.84 17.02 10.99
CA TYR A 273 22.65 16.49 12.33
C TYR A 273 21.56 15.40 12.43
N GLY A 274 20.95 15.01 11.30
CA GLY A 274 20.05 13.85 11.20
C GLY A 274 18.56 14.15 11.21
N LEU A 275 18.12 15.42 11.21
CA LEU A 275 16.72 15.75 10.92
C LEU A 275 16.44 15.61 9.43
N PHE A 276 15.34 14.95 9.11
CA PHE A 276 14.97 14.58 7.78
C PHE A 276 13.44 14.72 7.61
N THR A 277 12.97 15.78 6.93
CA THR A 277 11.53 16.03 6.78
C THR A 277 11.11 16.34 5.34
N ALA A 278 9.98 15.78 4.94
CA ALA A 278 9.21 16.21 3.77
C ALA A 278 8.23 17.30 4.21
N ASN A 279 8.35 18.50 3.63
CA ASN A 279 7.53 19.65 4.02
C ASN A 279 6.86 20.30 2.79
N PRO A 280 5.56 20.02 2.55
CA PRO A 280 4.80 20.64 1.46
C PRO A 280 4.21 22.01 1.84
N PHE A 281 4.60 22.62 2.96
CA PHE A 281 4.06 23.90 3.42
C PHE A 281 5.11 25.03 3.50
N GLY A 282 6.38 24.70 3.76
CA GLY A 282 7.38 25.70 4.18
C GLY A 282 8.17 26.37 3.06
N GLU A 283 7.57 27.09 2.13
CA GLU A 283 8.28 27.81 1.06
C GLU A 283 9.04 29.07 1.54
N LYS A 284 8.45 29.86 2.44
CA LYS A 284 8.96 31.18 2.90
C LYS A 284 10.34 31.14 3.53
N ASP A 285 10.62 30.10 4.31
CA ASP A 285 11.87 29.96 5.07
C ASP A 285 13.00 29.29 4.26
N PHE A 286 12.68 28.81 3.06
CA PHE A 286 13.64 28.21 2.16
C PHE A 286 14.21 29.25 1.20
N PRO A 287 15.47 29.12 0.75
CA PRO A 287 16.04 30.04 -0.22
C PRO A 287 15.15 30.13 -1.46
N PRO A 288 14.97 31.34 -2.02
CA PRO A 288 13.99 31.56 -3.09
C PRO A 288 14.33 30.74 -4.33
N SER A 289 13.38 29.94 -4.78
CA SER A 289 13.18 29.64 -6.21
C SER A 289 12.01 30.49 -6.70
N GLU A 290 11.61 30.41 -7.98
CA GLU A 290 10.40 31.10 -8.49
C GLU A 290 9.25 30.94 -7.48
N ILE A 291 8.76 32.06 -6.95
CA ILE A 291 8.02 32.13 -5.69
C ILE A 291 6.69 31.38 -5.81
N VAL A 292 6.55 30.27 -5.07
CA VAL A 292 5.27 29.60 -4.83
C VAL A 292 4.79 30.02 -3.43
N GLN A 293 3.52 30.36 -3.29
CA GLN A 293 2.92 30.59 -1.98
C GLN A 293 2.92 29.28 -1.19
N GLY A 294 3.64 29.24 -0.06
CA GLY A 294 3.58 28.14 0.90
C GLY A 294 2.32 28.19 1.76
N GLY A 295 2.29 27.36 2.79
CA GLY A 295 1.14 27.17 3.68
C GLY A 295 -0.10 26.61 2.95
N ARG A 296 -1.12 26.26 3.73
CA ARG A 296 -2.39 25.77 3.20
C ARG A 296 -3.51 25.93 4.21
N THR A 297 -4.61 26.53 3.78
CA THR A 297 -5.88 26.47 4.51
C THR A 297 -6.75 25.34 3.97
N ILE A 298 -7.29 24.54 4.88
CA ILE A 298 -8.32 23.53 4.66
C ILE A 298 -9.61 24.09 5.24
N SER A 299 -10.60 24.36 4.40
CA SER A 299 -11.89 24.90 4.85
C SER A 299 -12.64 23.91 5.73
N ALA A 300 -13.44 24.42 6.67
CA ALA A 300 -14.25 23.63 7.59
C ALA A 300 -15.00 22.49 6.87
N GLY A 301 -14.89 21.28 7.42
CA GLY A 301 -15.48 20.05 6.85
C GLY A 301 -14.74 19.44 5.66
N GLN A 302 -13.72 20.11 5.11
CA GLN A 302 -12.86 19.55 4.06
C GLN A 302 -11.67 18.80 4.64
N SER A 303 -10.92 18.11 3.78
CA SER A 303 -9.71 17.39 4.16
C SER A 303 -8.56 17.56 3.16
N LEU A 304 -7.34 17.39 3.65
CA LEU A 304 -6.12 17.25 2.85
C LEU A 304 -5.51 15.87 3.08
N THR A 305 -5.20 15.15 2.01
CA THR A 305 -4.52 13.86 2.09
C THR A 305 -3.08 13.98 1.60
N LEU A 306 -2.13 13.47 2.38
CA LEU A 306 -0.72 13.38 2.05
C LEU A 306 -0.22 11.93 2.22
N ARG A 307 0.71 11.51 1.37
CA ARG A 307 1.17 10.12 1.24
C ARG A 307 2.68 10.03 1.17
N TYR A 308 3.26 9.18 2.01
CA TYR A 308 4.69 8.99 2.11
C TYR A 308 5.03 7.50 2.23
N ARG A 309 6.18 7.10 1.71
CA ARG A 309 6.82 5.81 2.05
C ARG A 309 8.15 6.10 2.73
N VAL A 310 8.41 5.42 3.84
CA VAL A 310 9.76 5.26 4.38
C VAL A 310 10.28 3.92 3.89
N LEU A 311 11.35 3.91 3.09
CA LEU A 311 12.06 2.71 2.67
C LEU A 311 13.32 2.57 3.53
N ILE A 312 13.48 1.42 4.18
CA ILE A 312 14.69 1.05 4.91
C ILE A 312 15.38 -0.06 4.12
N HIS A 313 16.62 0.16 3.69
CA HIS A 313 17.33 -0.73 2.77
C HIS A 313 18.76 -1.00 3.20
N ARG A 314 19.33 -2.13 2.79
CA ARG A 314 20.78 -2.37 2.90
C ARG A 314 21.55 -1.45 1.95
N GLY A 315 22.79 -1.12 2.34
CA GLY A 315 23.71 -0.35 1.52
C GLY A 315 23.35 1.13 1.40
N ASP A 316 24.04 1.81 0.49
CA ASP A 316 23.80 3.22 0.15
C ASP A 316 22.62 3.41 -0.82
N THR A 317 22.37 4.67 -1.24
CA THR A 317 21.30 5.03 -2.17
C THR A 317 21.28 4.20 -3.47
N VAL A 318 22.45 3.80 -3.98
CA VAL A 318 22.60 3.05 -5.22
C VAL A 318 22.40 1.56 -4.96
N GLU A 319 23.07 1.01 -3.95
CA GLU A 319 22.96 -0.40 -3.57
C GLU A 319 21.54 -0.76 -3.15
N GLY A 320 20.89 0.14 -2.42
CA GLY A 320 19.49 0.05 -1.99
C GLY A 320 18.46 0.25 -3.09
N LYS A 321 18.88 0.58 -4.32
CA LYS A 321 18.00 0.78 -5.48
C LYS A 321 16.86 1.76 -5.19
N VAL A 322 17.18 2.87 -4.52
CA VAL A 322 16.19 3.83 -4.00
C VAL A 322 15.34 4.41 -5.13
N ALA A 323 15.95 4.71 -6.28
CA ALA A 323 15.24 5.23 -7.45
C ALA A 323 14.24 4.20 -8.03
N GLU A 324 14.58 2.92 -8.08
CA GLU A 324 13.69 1.84 -8.48
C GLU A 324 12.58 1.62 -7.44
N GLY A 325 12.91 1.70 -6.14
CA GLY A 325 11.94 1.69 -5.05
C GLY A 325 10.89 2.78 -5.19
N TYR A 326 11.32 4.00 -5.52
CA TYR A 326 10.41 5.12 -5.79
C TYR A 326 9.50 4.85 -6.99
N LYS A 327 10.03 4.32 -8.10
CA LYS A 327 9.22 3.96 -9.27
C LYS A 327 8.16 2.92 -8.93
N LYS A 328 8.49 1.90 -8.13
CA LYS A 328 7.54 0.88 -7.66
C LYS A 328 6.45 1.49 -6.76
N TYR A 329 6.85 2.37 -5.85
CA TYR A 329 5.92 3.07 -4.96
C TYR A 329 4.92 3.92 -5.74
N VAL A 330 5.40 4.74 -6.70
CA VAL A 330 4.50 5.56 -7.54
C VAL A 330 3.62 4.69 -8.45
N ALA A 331 4.13 3.58 -8.97
CA ALA A 331 3.34 2.65 -9.78
C ALA A 331 2.24 1.92 -8.98
N ALA A 332 2.37 1.85 -7.65
CA ALA A 332 1.28 1.38 -6.78
C ALA A 332 0.14 2.39 -6.64
N GLY A 333 0.34 3.63 -7.11
CA GLY A 333 -0.62 4.73 -7.08
C GLY A 333 -0.65 5.47 -5.74
N PRO A 334 -1.43 6.57 -5.65
CA PRO A 334 -1.69 7.30 -4.38
C PRO A 334 -2.28 6.38 -3.30
N GLU A 335 -2.76 5.24 -3.77
CA GLU A 335 -3.25 4.07 -3.08
C GLU A 335 -2.49 3.62 -1.83
N GLY A 336 -1.17 3.48 -2.01
CA GLY A 336 -0.27 2.84 -1.05
C GLY A 336 -0.75 1.51 -0.45
N ILE A 337 -1.70 0.82 -1.10
CA ILE A 337 -2.64 -0.22 -0.61
C ILE A 337 -4.03 0.37 -0.32
N LEU A 338 -4.87 0.28 -1.35
CA LEU A 338 -6.30 0.53 -1.27
C LEU A 338 -6.93 -0.21 -0.05
N PRO A 339 -7.81 0.43 0.73
CA PRO A 339 -8.38 -0.20 1.91
C PRO A 339 -9.26 -1.38 1.51
N VAL A 340 -9.22 -2.47 2.30
CA VAL A 340 -10.10 -3.64 2.09
C VAL A 340 -11.56 -3.21 2.29
N ILE A 341 -12.36 -3.35 1.25
CA ILE A 341 -13.81 -3.12 1.24
C ILE A 341 -14.58 -4.45 1.37
N LEU A 342 -14.06 -5.50 0.73
CA LEU A 342 -14.64 -6.83 0.71
C LEU A 342 -13.55 -7.87 0.92
N ASP A 343 -13.86 -8.85 1.77
CA ASP A 343 -13.24 -10.16 1.81
C ASP A 343 -14.40 -11.17 1.79
N GLU A 344 -14.52 -11.95 0.72
CA GLU A 344 -15.64 -12.87 0.47
C GLU A 344 -15.13 -14.23 0.05
N ASP A 345 -15.37 -15.20 0.93
CA ASP A 345 -15.01 -16.61 0.77
C ASP A 345 -16.23 -17.48 0.43
N PHE A 346 -17.43 -16.89 0.35
CA PHE A 346 -18.70 -17.58 0.07
C PHE A 346 -19.03 -18.75 1.02
N GLN A 347 -18.37 -18.84 2.18
CA GLN A 347 -18.57 -19.95 3.13
C GLN A 347 -19.94 -19.92 3.80
N HIS A 348 -20.63 -18.77 3.80
CA HIS A 348 -21.96 -18.65 4.42
C HIS A 348 -23.04 -18.05 3.53
N ARG A 349 -22.73 -17.10 2.65
CA ARG A 349 -23.74 -16.22 2.03
C ARG A 349 -23.34 -15.74 0.63
N MET A 350 -24.33 -15.24 -0.13
CA MET A 350 -24.15 -14.53 -1.42
C MET A 350 -25.01 -13.25 -1.45
N ASP A 351 -25.67 -12.90 -0.35
CA ASP A 351 -26.63 -11.79 -0.28
C ASP A 351 -25.99 -10.40 -0.40
N ARG A 352 -24.66 -10.27 -0.50
CA ARG A 352 -23.99 -9.01 -0.88
C ARG A 352 -23.97 -8.76 -2.38
N TRP A 353 -24.32 -9.79 -3.16
CA TRP A 353 -24.24 -9.79 -4.62
C TRP A 353 -25.64 -9.77 -5.24
N ALA A 354 -25.76 -9.12 -6.38
CA ALA A 354 -26.93 -9.17 -7.25
C ALA A 354 -26.55 -9.80 -8.57
N SER A 355 -27.13 -10.95 -8.85
CA SER A 355 -26.95 -11.68 -10.10
C SER A 355 -28.02 -11.32 -11.14
N THR A 356 -27.67 -11.40 -12.42
CA THR A 356 -28.58 -11.20 -13.57
C THR A 356 -29.76 -12.17 -13.61
N ASP A 357 -29.70 -13.27 -12.85
CA ASP A 357 -30.76 -14.27 -12.74
C ASP A 357 -31.59 -14.16 -11.45
N ARG A 358 -31.41 -13.12 -10.63
CA ARG A 358 -32.07 -12.99 -9.32
C ARG A 358 -33.60 -13.08 -9.39
N GLU A 359 -34.20 -12.53 -10.44
CA GLU A 359 -35.65 -12.55 -10.65
C GLU A 359 -36.10 -13.67 -11.61
N GLN A 360 -35.17 -14.50 -12.10
CA GLN A 360 -35.45 -15.59 -13.04
C GLN A 360 -35.85 -16.88 -12.32
N THR A 361 -36.68 -17.71 -12.96
CA THR A 361 -37.09 -19.03 -12.44
C THR A 361 -35.96 -20.04 -12.49
N LYS A 362 -35.12 -19.99 -13.54
CA LYS A 362 -33.90 -20.78 -13.66
C LYS A 362 -32.72 -19.98 -13.11
N LYS A 363 -32.07 -20.49 -12.07
CA LYS A 363 -30.82 -19.94 -11.54
C LYS A 363 -29.62 -20.60 -12.20
N MET A 364 -28.69 -19.78 -12.65
CA MET A 364 -27.36 -20.14 -13.11
C MET A 364 -26.31 -19.95 -12.00
N TRP A 365 -26.60 -19.13 -11.00
CA TRP A 365 -25.73 -18.89 -9.84
C TRP A 365 -26.14 -19.73 -8.61
N SER A 366 -25.18 -20.40 -7.99
CA SER A 366 -25.39 -21.21 -6.78
C SER A 366 -24.16 -21.27 -5.89
N LEU A 367 -24.37 -21.53 -4.60
CA LEU A 367 -23.28 -21.89 -3.67
C LEU A 367 -23.12 -23.41 -3.69
N GLU A 368 -21.95 -23.88 -4.12
CA GLU A 368 -21.65 -25.30 -4.30
C GLU A 368 -20.57 -25.78 -3.34
N SER A 369 -20.51 -27.08 -3.06
CA SER A 369 -19.41 -27.69 -2.29
C SER A 369 -18.13 -27.79 -3.12
N GLY A 370 -16.97 -27.58 -2.47
CA GLY A 370 -15.64 -27.78 -3.08
C GLY A 370 -14.83 -26.50 -3.28
N GLY A 371 -14.53 -25.81 -2.17
CA GLY A 371 -13.75 -24.56 -2.12
C GLY A 371 -12.29 -24.68 -2.51
N HIS A 372 -11.64 -23.53 -2.72
CA HIS A 372 -10.20 -23.48 -2.88
C HIS A 372 -9.50 -23.55 -1.52
N GLY A 373 -8.48 -24.41 -1.37
CA GLY A 373 -7.75 -24.57 -0.12
C GLY A 373 -8.60 -25.24 0.99
N ASN A 374 -8.77 -24.55 2.12
CA ASN A 374 -9.53 -25.06 3.28
C ASN A 374 -11.03 -24.72 3.22
N ASN A 375 -11.49 -24.09 2.14
CA ASN A 375 -12.87 -23.67 1.98
C ASN A 375 -13.77 -24.85 1.60
N ASN A 376 -14.97 -24.89 2.17
CA ASN A 376 -15.93 -25.96 1.91
C ASN A 376 -16.90 -25.61 0.78
N ARG A 377 -17.06 -24.33 0.46
CA ARG A 377 -17.99 -23.85 -0.57
C ARG A 377 -17.39 -22.82 -1.53
N VAL A 378 -18.00 -22.69 -2.69
CA VAL A 378 -17.66 -21.70 -3.74
C VAL A 378 -18.92 -21.05 -4.29
N LEU A 379 -18.78 -19.91 -4.94
CA LEU A 379 -19.81 -19.40 -5.83
C LEU A 379 -19.62 -19.98 -7.24
N ARG A 380 -20.62 -20.71 -7.73
CA ARG A 380 -20.63 -21.27 -9.08
C ARG A 380 -21.55 -20.48 -10.00
N VAL A 381 -21.11 -20.32 -11.25
CA VAL A 381 -21.96 -19.99 -12.40
C VAL A 381 -21.97 -21.18 -13.38
N ALA A 382 -23.17 -21.60 -13.81
CA ALA A 382 -23.37 -22.79 -14.63
C ALA A 382 -23.73 -22.47 -16.10
N GLY A 383 -23.27 -21.33 -16.62
CA GLY A 383 -23.49 -20.86 -17.99
C GLY A 383 -24.26 -19.55 -18.07
N ALA A 384 -24.80 -19.25 -19.26
CA ALA A 384 -25.57 -18.05 -19.55
C ALA A 384 -26.94 -17.98 -18.83
N SER A 385 -27.18 -16.89 -18.10
CA SER A 385 -28.51 -16.50 -17.61
C SER A 385 -29.44 -16.11 -18.77
N SER A 386 -30.76 -16.12 -18.56
CA SER A 386 -31.73 -15.64 -19.57
C SER A 386 -31.85 -14.12 -19.60
N TYR A 387 -30.82 -13.40 -19.13
CA TYR A 387 -30.77 -11.96 -19.11
C TYR A 387 -30.49 -11.43 -20.52
N GLU A 388 -31.24 -10.43 -20.95
CA GLU A 388 -31.10 -9.79 -22.26
C GLU A 388 -30.46 -8.41 -22.06
N PRO A 389 -29.14 -8.27 -22.25
CA PRO A 389 -28.49 -6.97 -22.09
C PRO A 389 -28.92 -6.00 -23.20
N PRO A 390 -29.02 -4.69 -22.92
CA PRO A 390 -29.45 -3.70 -23.90
C PRO A 390 -28.48 -3.57 -25.09
N HIS A 391 -27.22 -3.90 -24.87
CA HIS A 391 -26.18 -3.97 -25.89
C HIS A 391 -25.44 -5.29 -25.76
N ARG A 392 -24.84 -5.77 -26.86
CA ARG A 392 -24.13 -7.06 -26.86
C ARG A 392 -22.99 -7.06 -25.82
N SER A 393 -23.19 -7.76 -24.71
CA SER A 393 -22.32 -7.87 -23.54
C SER A 393 -22.56 -9.21 -22.80
N PRO A 394 -21.82 -9.55 -21.72
CA PRO A 394 -21.99 -10.82 -21.01
C PRO A 394 -23.38 -11.05 -20.42
N HIS A 395 -23.80 -12.32 -20.31
CA HIS A 395 -25.17 -12.68 -19.90
C HIS A 395 -25.28 -12.97 -18.39
N SER A 396 -24.22 -13.53 -17.80
CA SER A 396 -24.21 -13.92 -16.39
C SER A 396 -23.29 -13.00 -15.62
N ILE A 397 -23.86 -12.05 -14.88
CA ILE A 397 -23.12 -11.04 -14.11
C ILE A 397 -23.59 -11.11 -12.66
N ALA A 398 -22.65 -11.09 -11.71
CA ALA A 398 -22.92 -10.86 -10.30
C ALA A 398 -22.14 -9.63 -9.82
N LEU A 399 -22.85 -8.59 -9.37
CA LEU A 399 -22.28 -7.32 -8.91
C LEU A 399 -22.45 -7.15 -7.40
N LEU A 400 -21.48 -6.49 -6.76
CA LEU A 400 -21.67 -5.98 -5.40
C LEU A 400 -22.78 -4.92 -5.37
N LYS A 401 -23.81 -5.15 -4.54
CA LYS A 401 -25.01 -4.30 -4.53
C LYS A 401 -24.75 -2.91 -3.98
N ASP A 402 -24.13 -2.87 -2.81
CA ASP A 402 -24.08 -1.71 -1.93
C ASP A 402 -22.70 -1.05 -1.91
N VAL A 403 -21.86 -1.39 -2.88
CA VAL A 403 -20.49 -0.87 -3.00
C VAL A 403 -20.27 -0.37 -4.42
N VAL A 404 -19.92 0.90 -4.53
CA VAL A 404 -19.37 1.52 -5.73
C VAL A 404 -17.99 2.06 -5.39
N VAL A 405 -17.06 1.94 -6.33
CA VAL A 405 -15.66 2.32 -6.12
C VAL A 405 -15.13 3.22 -7.22
N GLU A 406 -14.10 3.99 -6.88
CA GLU A 406 -13.24 4.73 -7.81
C GLU A 406 -12.01 3.88 -8.16
N ASP A 407 -10.84 4.22 -7.61
CA ASP A 407 -9.64 3.39 -7.64
C ASP A 407 -9.89 2.08 -6.90
N PHE A 408 -9.51 0.96 -7.51
CA PHE A 408 -9.67 -0.34 -6.89
C PHE A 408 -8.64 -1.37 -7.38
N GLU A 409 -8.48 -2.41 -6.57
CA GLU A 409 -7.85 -3.67 -6.88
C GLU A 409 -8.81 -4.79 -6.45
N LEU A 410 -9.21 -5.63 -7.41
CA LEU A 410 -10.07 -6.78 -7.20
C LEU A 410 -9.26 -8.04 -7.48
N THR A 411 -9.16 -8.92 -6.50
CA THR A 411 -8.52 -10.23 -6.63
C THR A 411 -9.55 -11.33 -6.40
N ALA A 412 -9.37 -12.46 -7.06
CA ALA A 412 -10.20 -13.65 -6.87
C ALA A 412 -9.43 -14.91 -7.26
N ASP A 413 -9.73 -16.01 -6.56
CA ASP A 413 -9.43 -17.34 -7.04
C ASP A 413 -10.57 -17.78 -7.98
N VAL A 414 -10.22 -18.29 -9.15
CA VAL A 414 -11.18 -18.68 -10.19
C VAL A 414 -10.83 -20.04 -10.76
N GLN A 415 -11.86 -20.79 -11.13
CA GLN A 415 -11.71 -22.09 -11.79
C GLN A 415 -12.72 -22.18 -12.92
N ASN A 416 -12.27 -22.45 -14.15
CA ASN A 416 -13.20 -22.83 -15.21
C ASN A 416 -13.62 -24.29 -15.00
N THR A 417 -14.93 -24.56 -15.04
CA THR A 417 -15.46 -25.91 -14.73
C THR A 417 -16.03 -26.62 -15.96
N ASN A 418 -15.75 -26.11 -17.15
CA ASN A 418 -16.14 -26.71 -18.42
C ASN A 418 -14.90 -27.21 -19.18
N PRO A 419 -14.37 -28.40 -18.81
CA PRO A 419 -13.12 -28.85 -19.38
C PRO A 419 -13.20 -29.06 -20.90
N THR A 420 -14.41 -29.33 -21.40
CA THR A 420 -14.72 -29.58 -22.81
C THR A 420 -14.89 -28.33 -23.67
N ALA A 421 -15.00 -27.12 -23.08
CA ALA A 421 -15.17 -25.89 -23.84
C ALA A 421 -13.94 -25.53 -24.70
N GLY A 422 -12.76 -26.06 -24.38
CA GLY A 422 -11.54 -25.80 -25.11
C GLY A 422 -11.27 -24.29 -25.27
N ASN A 423 -11.25 -23.80 -26.52
CA ASN A 423 -11.02 -22.38 -26.82
C ASN A 423 -12.16 -21.45 -26.42
N HIS A 424 -13.33 -21.98 -26.08
CA HIS A 424 -14.50 -21.21 -25.63
C HIS A 424 -14.51 -20.95 -24.12
N ARG A 425 -13.51 -21.45 -23.37
CA ARG A 425 -13.45 -21.21 -21.93
C ARG A 425 -13.39 -19.72 -21.64
N ASP A 426 -14.30 -19.24 -20.80
CA ASP A 426 -14.31 -17.84 -20.38
C ASP A 426 -14.81 -17.61 -18.96
N LEU A 427 -14.25 -16.59 -18.32
CA LEU A 427 -14.83 -15.90 -17.18
C LEU A 427 -14.60 -14.41 -17.36
N CYS A 428 -15.42 -13.60 -16.71
CA CYS A 428 -15.43 -12.15 -16.84
C CYS A 428 -15.31 -11.46 -15.48
N PHE A 429 -14.67 -10.29 -15.48
CA PHE A 429 -14.65 -9.36 -14.35
C PHE A 429 -15.13 -7.99 -14.83
N PHE A 430 -15.91 -7.30 -14.00
CA PHE A 430 -16.64 -6.08 -14.34
C PHE A 430 -16.22 -4.95 -13.41
N TRP A 431 -16.12 -3.73 -13.94
CA TRP A 431 -15.86 -2.52 -13.15
C TRP A 431 -16.35 -1.27 -13.85
N GLY A 432 -16.39 -0.15 -13.12
CA GLY A 432 -17.00 1.07 -13.62
C GLY A 432 -18.47 0.87 -14.00
N TYR A 433 -19.13 -0.13 -13.41
CA TYR A 433 -20.51 -0.47 -13.75
C TYR A 433 -21.47 0.53 -13.14
N GLN A 434 -22.04 1.38 -13.99
CA GLN A 434 -23.02 2.39 -13.59
C GLN A 434 -24.42 1.85 -13.82
N ASP A 435 -24.67 1.25 -14.99
CA ASP A 435 -25.94 0.65 -15.35
C ASP A 435 -25.74 -0.38 -16.50
N PRO A 436 -26.79 -1.09 -16.96
CA PRO A 436 -26.70 -2.08 -18.03
C PRO A 436 -26.11 -1.63 -19.38
N SER A 437 -25.99 -0.32 -19.63
CA SER A 437 -25.42 0.24 -20.86
C SER A 437 -24.05 0.90 -20.66
N HIS A 438 -23.54 0.96 -19.42
CA HIS A 438 -22.36 1.74 -19.04
C HIS A 438 -21.44 0.98 -18.08
N PHE A 439 -20.44 0.29 -18.62
CA PHE A 439 -19.43 -0.42 -17.82
C PHE A 439 -18.21 -0.84 -18.62
N TYR A 440 -17.14 -1.22 -17.90
CA TYR A 440 -16.03 -1.98 -18.45
C TYR A 440 -16.10 -3.43 -18.01
N TYR A 441 -15.50 -4.30 -18.80
CA TYR A 441 -15.22 -5.66 -18.36
C TYR A 441 -14.01 -6.25 -19.08
N VAL A 442 -13.38 -7.25 -18.47
CA VAL A 442 -12.40 -8.12 -19.15
C VAL A 442 -13.04 -9.46 -19.43
N HIS A 443 -12.83 -9.97 -20.63
CA HIS A 443 -13.19 -11.32 -21.04
C HIS A 443 -11.93 -12.20 -20.98
N LEU A 444 -11.82 -13.11 -20.03
CA LEU A 444 -10.68 -14.02 -19.90
C LEU A 444 -10.88 -15.27 -20.75
N GLY A 445 -10.83 -15.09 -22.07
CA GLY A 445 -10.99 -16.20 -23.02
C GLY A 445 -9.71 -17.01 -23.22
N ALA A 446 -9.83 -18.33 -23.38
CA ALA A 446 -8.68 -19.20 -23.64
C ALA A 446 -7.85 -18.78 -24.87
N LYS A 447 -8.52 -18.37 -25.96
CA LYS A 447 -7.88 -17.90 -27.18
C LYS A 447 -8.30 -16.46 -27.51
N PRO A 448 -7.35 -15.59 -27.88
CA PRO A 448 -7.67 -14.22 -28.22
C PRO A 448 -8.33 -14.12 -29.59
N ASP A 449 -9.36 -13.28 -29.66
CA ASP A 449 -9.99 -12.81 -30.89
C ASP A 449 -10.53 -11.37 -30.67
N PRO A 450 -11.14 -10.71 -31.69
CA PRO A 450 -11.68 -9.35 -31.52
C PRO A 450 -12.76 -9.19 -30.43
N HIS A 451 -13.29 -10.29 -29.93
CA HIS A 451 -14.42 -10.40 -29.01
C HIS A 451 -14.11 -11.22 -27.75
N SER A 452 -12.89 -11.76 -27.62
CA SER A 452 -12.46 -12.63 -26.53
C SER A 452 -10.99 -12.37 -26.15
N CYS A 453 -10.64 -12.54 -24.87
CA CYS A 453 -9.31 -12.24 -24.32
C CYS A 453 -8.95 -10.75 -24.48
N GLN A 454 -9.89 -9.86 -24.11
CA GLN A 454 -9.75 -8.41 -24.19
C GLN A 454 -10.44 -7.71 -23.02
N ILE A 455 -9.99 -6.48 -22.75
CA ILE A 455 -10.71 -5.44 -22.02
C ILE A 455 -11.65 -4.70 -23.00
N PHE A 456 -12.91 -4.59 -22.59
CA PHE A 456 -14.00 -3.96 -23.35
C PHE A 456 -14.63 -2.81 -22.58
N ILE A 457 -15.18 -1.86 -23.33
CA ILE A 457 -16.14 -0.85 -22.86
C ILE A 457 -17.52 -1.13 -23.47
N VAL A 458 -18.58 -1.01 -22.66
CA VAL A 458 -19.97 -0.89 -23.08
C VAL A 458 -20.41 0.52 -22.71
N ASN A 459 -20.79 1.31 -23.71
CA ASN A 459 -21.13 2.72 -23.57
C ASN A 459 -22.18 3.08 -24.63
N ASP A 460 -23.45 2.84 -24.32
CA ASP A 460 -24.60 3.01 -25.23
C ASP A 460 -24.47 2.31 -26.60
N ALA A 461 -23.64 1.26 -26.66
CA ALA A 461 -23.31 0.53 -27.86
C ALA A 461 -22.84 -0.90 -27.54
N PRO A 462 -22.89 -1.83 -28.51
CA PRO A 462 -22.22 -3.13 -28.37
C PRO A 462 -20.78 -3.00 -27.88
N ARG A 463 -20.32 -3.98 -27.10
CA ARG A 463 -18.94 -4.03 -26.54
C ARG A 463 -17.89 -3.59 -27.57
N THR A 464 -17.00 -2.70 -27.16
CA THR A 464 -15.89 -2.21 -27.99
C THR A 464 -14.56 -2.53 -27.31
N MET A 465 -13.62 -3.13 -28.04
CA MET A 465 -12.29 -3.47 -27.52
C MET A 465 -11.49 -2.18 -27.26
N ILE A 466 -10.90 -2.06 -26.07
CA ILE A 466 -10.01 -0.93 -25.69
C ILE A 466 -8.63 -1.40 -25.24
N THR A 467 -8.28 -2.66 -25.50
CA THR A 467 -7.04 -3.28 -25.03
C THR A 467 -5.82 -2.72 -25.76
N GLU A 468 -4.83 -2.26 -24.99
CA GLU A 468 -3.56 -1.72 -25.48
C GLU A 468 -2.47 -2.80 -25.44
N LYS A 469 -2.20 -3.36 -24.26
CA LYS A 469 -1.35 -4.55 -24.10
C LYS A 469 -2.22 -5.78 -24.21
N LYS A 470 -2.01 -6.59 -25.25
CA LYS A 470 -2.77 -7.81 -25.52
C LYS A 470 -2.14 -9.04 -24.88
N SER A 471 -2.97 -9.97 -24.45
CA SER A 471 -2.55 -11.31 -24.01
C SER A 471 -2.43 -12.25 -25.22
N ALA A 472 -1.60 -13.29 -25.09
CA ALA A 472 -1.55 -14.41 -26.03
C ALA A 472 -2.74 -15.38 -25.89
N GLY A 473 -3.58 -15.17 -24.87
CA GLY A 473 -4.66 -16.06 -24.44
C GLY A 473 -4.64 -16.22 -22.93
N THR A 474 -5.78 -16.60 -22.34
CA THR A 474 -5.81 -16.99 -20.93
C THR A 474 -5.40 -18.45 -20.81
N PRO A 475 -4.31 -18.79 -20.09
CA PRO A 475 -3.77 -20.15 -20.02
C PRO A 475 -4.61 -21.02 -19.07
N TRP A 476 -5.89 -21.21 -19.39
CA TRP A 476 -6.81 -21.99 -18.57
C TRP A 476 -6.37 -23.44 -18.44
N THR A 477 -6.33 -23.91 -17.20
CA THR A 477 -6.33 -25.33 -16.85
C THR A 477 -7.64 -25.69 -16.14
N ASP A 478 -7.75 -26.92 -15.65
CA ASP A 478 -8.88 -27.35 -14.81
C ASP A 478 -8.65 -27.01 -13.32
N GLU A 479 -7.46 -26.50 -12.98
CA GLU A 479 -7.08 -26.08 -11.63
C GLU A 479 -7.58 -24.67 -11.29
N TRP A 480 -7.43 -24.28 -10.03
CA TRP A 480 -7.65 -22.91 -9.58
C TRP A 480 -6.53 -21.98 -10.05
N HIS A 481 -6.93 -20.79 -10.46
CA HIS A 481 -6.06 -19.71 -10.93
C HIS A 481 -6.33 -18.44 -10.16
N LYS A 482 -5.31 -17.56 -10.08
CA LYS A 482 -5.46 -16.23 -9.47
C LYS A 482 -5.69 -15.18 -10.53
N VAL A 483 -6.70 -14.33 -10.33
CA VAL A 483 -6.95 -13.17 -11.18
C VAL A 483 -6.89 -11.91 -10.32
N LYS A 484 -6.30 -10.86 -10.89
CA LYS A 484 -6.34 -9.50 -10.34
C LYS A 484 -6.73 -8.50 -11.42
N VAL A 485 -7.59 -7.56 -11.07
CA VAL A 485 -7.89 -6.37 -11.87
C VAL A 485 -7.58 -5.13 -11.04
N ARG A 486 -6.82 -4.19 -11.60
CA ARG A 486 -6.51 -2.89 -10.99
C ARG A 486 -7.02 -1.76 -11.86
N ARG A 487 -7.57 -0.73 -11.22
CA ARG A 487 -8.06 0.50 -11.84
C ARG A 487 -7.49 1.71 -11.11
N ASN A 488 -6.94 2.65 -11.86
CA ASN A 488 -6.66 4.00 -11.40
C ASN A 488 -7.43 5.00 -12.26
N VAL A 489 -8.34 5.74 -11.63
CA VAL A 489 -9.28 6.67 -12.25
C VAL A 489 -8.58 7.91 -12.77
N GLU A 490 -7.62 8.45 -12.00
CA GLU A 490 -6.89 9.67 -12.36
C GLU A 490 -6.12 9.51 -13.68
N SER A 491 -5.34 8.44 -13.81
CA SER A 491 -4.60 8.11 -15.03
C SER A 491 -5.47 7.48 -16.11
N GLY A 492 -6.56 6.82 -15.73
CA GLY A 492 -7.39 6.00 -16.62
C GLY A 492 -6.82 4.60 -16.85
N LEU A 493 -5.74 4.23 -16.17
CA LEU A 493 -5.09 2.92 -16.35
C LEU A 493 -5.97 1.79 -15.81
N MET A 494 -6.00 0.70 -16.56
CA MET A 494 -6.60 -0.59 -16.21
C MET A 494 -5.58 -1.69 -16.45
N GLU A 495 -5.42 -2.58 -15.47
CA GLU A 495 -4.46 -3.67 -15.53
C GLU A 495 -5.12 -4.98 -15.11
N VAL A 496 -4.87 -6.05 -15.88
CA VAL A 496 -5.38 -7.39 -15.59
C VAL A 496 -4.21 -8.35 -15.48
N PHE A 497 -4.19 -9.15 -14.42
CA PHE A 497 -3.16 -10.12 -14.09
C PHE A 497 -3.79 -11.51 -14.01
N PHE A 498 -3.02 -12.52 -14.38
CA PHE A 498 -3.43 -13.93 -14.35
C PHE A 498 -2.25 -14.78 -13.88
N ASP A 499 -2.42 -15.47 -12.75
CA ASP A 499 -1.42 -16.21 -11.96
C ASP A 499 -0.19 -15.40 -11.53
N ASP A 500 0.55 -14.80 -12.47
CA ASP A 500 1.57 -13.80 -12.18
C ASP A 500 0.92 -12.48 -11.74
N MET A 501 0.82 -12.30 -10.42
CA MET A 501 0.26 -11.08 -9.82
C MET A 501 1.19 -9.86 -9.88
N LYS A 502 2.33 -9.96 -10.57
CA LYS A 502 3.32 -8.87 -10.70
C LYS A 502 3.27 -8.21 -12.08
N THR A 503 3.05 -8.97 -13.14
CA THR A 503 3.05 -8.47 -14.52
C THR A 503 1.65 -8.53 -15.12
N PRO A 504 1.07 -7.42 -15.59
CA PRO A 504 -0.25 -7.47 -16.19
C PRO A 504 -0.21 -8.21 -17.54
N VAL A 505 -1.12 -9.16 -17.75
CA VAL A 505 -1.31 -9.86 -19.03
C VAL A 505 -2.10 -9.01 -20.03
N MET A 506 -2.92 -8.08 -19.54
CA MET A 506 -3.63 -7.09 -20.36
C MET A 506 -3.64 -5.70 -19.71
N THR A 507 -3.61 -4.66 -20.52
CA THR A 507 -3.80 -3.27 -20.08
C THR A 507 -4.68 -2.48 -21.03
N ALA A 508 -5.34 -1.44 -20.51
CA ALA A 508 -6.07 -0.45 -21.28
C ALA A 508 -6.02 0.91 -20.56
N THR A 509 -6.22 2.00 -21.31
CA THR A 509 -6.33 3.35 -20.73
C THR A 509 -7.62 4.00 -21.22
N ASP A 510 -8.55 4.28 -20.30
CA ASP A 510 -9.80 5.00 -20.61
C ASP A 510 -10.34 5.70 -19.36
N LYS A 511 -10.94 6.89 -19.51
CA LYS A 511 -11.43 7.74 -18.41
C LYS A 511 -12.95 7.96 -18.42
N THR A 512 -13.69 7.25 -19.28
CA THR A 512 -15.12 7.43 -19.46
C THR A 512 -15.90 7.17 -18.15
N PHE A 513 -15.67 6.04 -17.48
CA PHE A 513 -16.29 5.72 -16.20
C PHE A 513 -15.26 5.88 -15.07
N THR A 514 -15.51 6.87 -14.22
CA THR A 514 -14.64 7.23 -13.08
C THR A 514 -15.09 6.61 -11.76
N TRP A 515 -16.25 5.96 -11.74
CA TRP A 515 -16.77 5.20 -10.61
C TRP A 515 -17.69 4.09 -11.13
N GLY A 516 -17.94 3.08 -10.31
CA GLY A 516 -18.98 2.09 -10.57
C GLY A 516 -18.93 0.89 -9.64
N ARG A 517 -19.88 -0.01 -9.81
CA ARG A 517 -19.86 -1.32 -9.15
C ARG A 517 -18.78 -2.19 -9.77
N VAL A 518 -18.32 -3.15 -8.98
CA VAL A 518 -17.42 -4.22 -9.42
C VAL A 518 -18.14 -5.55 -9.34
N GLY A 519 -17.70 -6.50 -10.18
CA GLY A 519 -18.21 -7.84 -10.07
C GLY A 519 -17.51 -8.87 -10.95
N ILE A 520 -18.15 -10.03 -11.00
CA ILE A 520 -17.66 -11.26 -11.62
C ILE A 520 -18.75 -11.87 -12.50
N GLY A 521 -18.38 -12.79 -13.38
CA GLY A 521 -19.34 -13.41 -14.28
C GLY A 521 -18.70 -14.18 -15.41
N THR A 522 -19.47 -14.33 -16.48
CA THR A 522 -19.09 -15.08 -17.68
C THR A 522 -19.96 -14.61 -18.84
N PHE A 523 -19.44 -14.73 -20.06
CA PHE A 523 -20.22 -14.53 -21.25
C PHE A 523 -21.31 -15.60 -21.35
N ASP A 524 -20.92 -16.88 -21.33
CA ASP A 524 -21.82 -18.02 -21.45
C ASP A 524 -21.30 -19.37 -20.90
N ASP A 525 -20.14 -19.39 -20.23
CA ASP A 525 -19.48 -20.61 -19.76
C ASP A 525 -19.63 -20.88 -18.24
N ASN A 526 -18.99 -21.94 -17.74
CA ASN A 526 -19.10 -22.40 -16.36
C ASN A 526 -17.84 -22.11 -15.56
N GLY A 527 -17.99 -21.64 -14.33
CA GLY A 527 -16.86 -21.45 -13.43
C GLY A 527 -17.22 -21.32 -11.97
N ASN A 528 -16.19 -21.45 -11.14
CA ASN A 528 -16.23 -21.17 -9.72
C ASN A 528 -15.43 -19.91 -9.41
N PHE A 529 -15.89 -19.18 -8.40
CA PHE A 529 -15.24 -18.02 -7.80
C PHE A 529 -15.13 -18.24 -6.30
N ASP A 530 -13.97 -17.92 -5.73
CA ASP A 530 -13.69 -18.00 -4.31
C ASP A 530 -12.66 -16.94 -3.89
N ASN A 531 -12.53 -16.68 -2.59
CA ASN A 531 -11.57 -15.76 -1.99
C ASN A 531 -11.50 -14.38 -2.70
N ILE A 532 -12.66 -13.79 -2.95
CA ILE A 532 -12.75 -12.50 -3.60
C ILE A 532 -12.39 -11.41 -2.61
N LYS A 533 -11.36 -10.64 -2.94
CA LYS A 533 -10.93 -9.49 -2.14
C LYS A 533 -10.97 -8.22 -2.99
N LEU A 534 -11.79 -7.27 -2.54
CA LEU A 534 -11.84 -5.93 -3.10
C LEU A 534 -11.14 -4.97 -2.15
N ARG A 535 -10.14 -4.30 -2.68
CA ARG A 535 -9.50 -3.15 -2.07
C ARG A 535 -9.84 -1.93 -2.92
N GLY A 536 -10.28 -0.83 -2.32
CA GLY A 536 -10.65 0.33 -3.12
C GLY A 536 -11.09 1.55 -2.34
N HIS A 537 -11.37 2.63 -3.05
CA HIS A 537 -12.06 3.79 -2.50
C HIS A 537 -13.56 3.68 -2.73
N VAL A 538 -14.34 3.70 -1.65
CA VAL A 538 -15.80 3.71 -1.74
C VAL A 538 -16.29 5.13 -2.03
N VAL A 539 -17.18 5.28 -3.02
CA VAL A 539 -17.94 6.53 -3.18
C VAL A 539 -19.00 6.58 -2.07
N GLN A 540 -18.91 7.59 -1.19
CA GLN A 540 -19.69 7.64 0.06
C GLN A 540 -21.21 7.57 -0.13
N SER A 541 -21.72 8.00 -1.28
CA SER A 541 -23.11 7.84 -1.69
C SER A 541 -23.18 7.17 -3.05
N ILE A 542 -23.90 6.03 -3.12
CA ILE A 542 -24.19 5.38 -4.40
C ILE A 542 -24.98 6.37 -5.27
N PRO A 543 -24.49 6.75 -6.46
CA PRO A 543 -25.20 7.69 -7.31
C PRO A 543 -26.60 7.17 -7.65
N ALA A 544 -27.60 8.06 -7.72
CA ALA A 544 -28.97 7.68 -8.05
C ALA A 544 -29.12 7.07 -9.46
N SER A 545 -28.17 7.35 -10.35
CA SER A 545 -28.07 6.73 -11.68
C SER A 545 -27.60 5.28 -11.64
N ALA A 546 -27.01 4.83 -10.52
CA ALA A 546 -26.35 3.54 -10.44
C ALA A 546 -27.37 2.40 -10.35
N LYS A 547 -27.57 1.64 -11.43
CA LYS A 547 -28.55 0.55 -11.52
C LYS A 547 -27.87 -0.83 -11.45
N LEU A 548 -28.60 -1.82 -10.97
CA LEU A 548 -28.26 -3.23 -11.09
C LEU A 548 -28.85 -3.79 -12.39
N PRO A 549 -28.28 -4.89 -12.94
CA PRO A 549 -28.79 -5.55 -14.14
C PRO A 549 -30.20 -6.13 -13.97
#